data_AF-A0A1Q7JNF0-F1
#
_entry.id   AF-A0A1Q7JNF0-F1
#
_cell.length_a   1.000
_cell.length_b   1.000
_cell.length_c   1.000
_cell.angle_alpha   90.00
_cell.angle_beta   90.00
_cell.angle_gamma   90.00
#
_symmetry.space_group_name_H-M   'P 1'
#
loop_
_entity.id
_entity.type
_entity.pdbx_description
1 polymer ?
#
loop_
_entity_poly.entity_id
_entity_poly.type
_entity_poly.pdbx_seq_one_letter_code
_entity_poly.pdbx_strand_id
1 'polypeptide(L)'
;MKRTGTQATRRTSASRPPATKHASHPKVAQIVRLVEALSDGLGSHDGVVIGKGIARSLVDAYRERQQPMPRWVRELVAHYAPAKRKS
;
A
#
# COMPACT_ATOMS: atom_id res chain seq x y z
N MET A 1 -51.73 -4.32 -10.38
CA MET A 1 -50.70 -5.32 -10.01
C MET A 1 -49.35 -4.83 -10.52
N LYS A 2 -48.31 -4.93 -9.69
CA LYS A 2 -46.96 -4.36 -9.89
C LYS A 2 -46.07 -5.34 -10.67
N ARG A 3 -45.12 -4.84 -11.48
CA ARG A 3 -43.67 -5.14 -11.37
C ARG A 3 -42.84 -4.61 -12.56
N THR A 4 -42.16 -3.49 -12.31
CA THR A 4 -41.00 -2.98 -13.06
C THR A 4 -39.78 -3.87 -12.75
N GLY A 5 -39.14 -4.41 -13.79
CA GLY A 5 -37.89 -5.15 -13.67
C GLY A 5 -36.69 -4.24 -13.88
N THR A 6 -36.03 -3.84 -12.80
CA THR A 6 -34.73 -3.14 -12.84
C THR A 6 -33.63 -4.19 -12.73
N GLN A 7 -32.90 -4.43 -13.81
CA GLN A 7 -31.75 -5.33 -13.84
C GLN A 7 -30.54 -4.61 -13.22
N ALA A 8 -30.22 -4.95 -11.97
CA ALA A 8 -29.06 -4.44 -11.27
C ALA A 8 -27.77 -5.07 -11.84
N THR A 9 -26.82 -4.20 -12.19
CA THR A 9 -25.48 -4.56 -12.66
C THR A 9 -24.71 -5.30 -11.56
N ARG A 10 -24.33 -6.54 -11.85
CA ARG A 10 -23.52 -7.40 -10.98
C ARG A 10 -22.06 -6.94 -11.07
N ARG A 11 -21.67 -5.94 -10.26
CA ARG A 11 -20.26 -5.60 -10.05
C ARG A 11 -19.58 -6.79 -9.34
N THR A 12 -18.69 -7.46 -10.06
CA THR A 12 -17.74 -8.41 -9.51
C THR A 12 -16.91 -7.70 -8.44
N SER A 13 -17.14 -8.06 -7.19
CA SER A 13 -16.35 -7.65 -6.04
C SER A 13 -14.93 -8.20 -6.22
N ALA A 14 -14.05 -7.41 -6.85
CA ALA A 14 -12.62 -7.62 -6.72
C ALA A 14 -12.32 -7.72 -5.23
N SER A 15 -11.72 -8.85 -4.81
CA SER A 15 -11.30 -9.09 -3.44
C SER A 15 -10.46 -7.92 -2.97
N ARG A 16 -11.08 -7.00 -2.22
CA ARG A 16 -10.36 -5.96 -1.51
C ARG A 16 -9.55 -6.69 -0.44
N PRO A 17 -8.21 -6.70 -0.50
CA PRO A 17 -7.43 -7.34 0.54
C PRO A 17 -7.78 -6.70 1.88
N PRO A 18 -7.74 -7.48 2.98
CA PRO A 18 -8.12 -6.98 4.29
C PRO A 18 -7.23 -5.79 4.62
N ALA A 19 -7.85 -4.61 4.74
CA ALA A 19 -7.20 -3.43 5.26
C ALA A 19 -6.77 -3.75 6.70
N THR A 20 -5.53 -4.21 6.86
CA THR A 20 -4.90 -4.42 8.15
C THR A 20 -4.94 -3.09 8.88
N LYS A 21 -5.80 -2.99 9.90
CA LYS A 21 -6.00 -1.86 10.81
C LYS A 21 -4.77 -1.65 11.72
N HIS A 22 -3.60 -1.43 11.15
CA HIS A 22 -2.61 -0.59 11.80
C HIS A 22 -2.91 0.82 11.32
N ALA A 23 -3.17 1.76 12.22
CA ALA A 23 -3.35 3.16 11.87
C ALA A 23 -2.06 3.66 11.22
N SER A 24 -1.91 3.42 9.92
CA SER A 24 -0.77 3.83 9.12
C SER A 24 -0.84 5.34 9.06
N HIS A 25 0.23 6.03 9.45
CA HIS A 25 0.33 7.47 9.30
C HIS A 25 -0.20 7.92 7.91
N PRO A 26 -0.99 9.00 7.79
CA PRO A 26 -1.67 9.36 6.53
C PRO A 26 -0.74 9.41 5.30
N LYS A 27 0.49 9.85 5.51
CA LYS A 27 1.56 9.87 4.50
C LYS A 27 1.95 8.46 4.00
N VAL A 28 1.97 7.46 4.87
CA VAL A 28 2.19 6.05 4.49
C VAL A 28 1.06 5.60 3.56
N ALA A 29 -0.20 5.85 3.93
CA ALA A 29 -1.35 5.49 3.10
C ALA A 29 -1.38 6.24 1.75
N GLN A 30 -0.87 7.45 1.68
CA GLN A 30 -0.71 8.18 0.41
C GLN A 30 0.36 7.55 -0.48
N ILE A 31 1.52 7.19 0.07
CA ILE A 31 2.61 6.56 -0.69
C ILE A 31 2.19 5.17 -1.16
N VAL A 32 1.52 4.38 -0.32
CA VAL A 32 1.00 3.05 -0.72
C VAL A 32 0.02 3.18 -1.88
N ARG A 33 -0.92 4.13 -1.82
CA ARG A 33 -1.84 4.40 -2.95
C ARG A 33 -1.14 4.84 -4.22
N LEU A 34 -0.07 5.64 -4.11
CA LEU A 34 0.75 6.01 -5.27
C LEU A 34 1.42 4.78 -5.86
N VAL A 35 2.01 3.92 -5.03
CA VAL A 35 2.65 2.67 -5.47
C VAL A 35 1.62 1.75 -6.14
N GLU A 36 0.43 1.60 -5.56
CA GLU A 36 -0.68 0.85 -6.17
C GLU A 36 -1.04 1.41 -7.55
N ALA A 37 -1.19 2.73 -7.68
CA ALA A 37 -1.51 3.38 -8.95
C ALA A 37 -0.39 3.22 -9.99
N LEU A 38 0.88 3.26 -9.57
CA LEU A 38 2.03 3.04 -10.46
C LEU A 38 2.19 1.58 -10.89
N SER A 39 1.66 0.65 -10.11
CA SER A 39 1.78 -0.80 -10.34
C SER A 39 0.51 -1.39 -10.95
N ASP A 40 -0.48 -0.54 -11.23
CA ASP A 40 -1.72 -0.96 -11.86
C ASP A 40 -1.41 -1.54 -13.24
N GLY A 41 -1.85 -2.78 -13.48
CA GLY A 41 -1.50 -3.55 -14.68
C GLY A 41 -0.16 -4.30 -14.67
N LEU A 42 0.71 -4.09 -13.68
CA LEU A 42 1.99 -4.82 -13.53
C LEU A 42 1.91 -5.99 -12.54
N GLY A 43 0.91 -5.98 -11.65
CA GLY A 43 0.66 -7.05 -10.69
C GLY A 43 1.25 -6.78 -9.31
N SER A 44 0.77 -7.52 -8.31
CA SER A 44 1.02 -7.22 -6.89
C SER A 44 2.48 -7.36 -6.45
N HIS A 45 3.27 -8.18 -7.16
CA HIS A 45 4.69 -8.36 -6.84
C HIS A 45 5.48 -7.08 -7.15
N ASP A 46 5.21 -6.46 -8.30
CA ASP A 46 5.92 -5.27 -8.75
C ASP A 46 5.65 -4.07 -7.85
N GLY A 47 4.42 -3.94 -7.35
CA GLY A 47 4.09 -2.92 -6.35
C GLY A 47 4.86 -3.07 -5.03
N VAL A 48 5.12 -4.29 -4.57
CA VAL A 48 5.97 -4.50 -3.39
C VAL A 48 7.43 -4.13 -3.66
N VAL A 49 7.94 -4.43 -4.86
CA VAL A 49 9.33 -4.07 -5.25
C VAL A 49 9.49 -2.56 -5.32
N ILE A 50 8.57 -1.86 -5.99
CA ILE A 50 8.57 -0.39 -6.09
C ILE A 50 8.47 0.24 -4.69
N GLY A 51 7.54 -0.24 -3.87
CA GLY A 51 7.36 0.25 -2.51
C GLY A 51 8.59 0.07 -1.62
N LYS A 52 9.29 -1.07 -1.71
CA LYS A 52 10.56 -1.32 -1.04
C LYS A 52 11.65 -0.35 -1.51
N GLY A 53 11.74 -0.11 -2.82
CA GLY A 53 12.69 0.84 -3.41
C GLY A 53 12.49 2.25 -2.85
N ILE A 54 11.25 2.74 -2.87
CA ILE A 54 10.90 4.07 -2.32
C ILE A 54 11.23 4.16 -0.84
N ALA A 55 10.83 3.16 -0.05
CA ALA A 55 11.11 3.14 1.38
C ALA A 55 12.62 3.18 1.66
N ARG A 56 13.42 2.47 0.86
CA ARG A 56 14.88 2.46 0.99
C ARG A 56 15.50 3.81 0.62
N SER A 57 15.10 4.39 -0.51
CA SER A 57 15.58 5.72 -0.93
C SER A 57 15.27 6.80 0.10
N LEU A 58 14.13 6.74 0.78
CA LEU A 58 13.81 7.65 1.88
C LEU A 58 14.77 7.47 3.06
N VAL A 59 15.03 6.23 3.48
CA VAL A 59 15.99 5.94 4.57
C VAL A 59 17.36 6.50 4.24
N ASP A 60 17.85 6.25 3.03
CA ASP A 60 19.18 6.69 2.61
C ASP A 60 19.26 8.23 2.53
N ALA A 61 18.23 8.90 1.99
CA ALA A 61 18.16 10.36 1.96
C ALA A 61 18.15 11.03 3.35
N TYR A 62 17.46 10.45 4.34
CA TYR A 62 17.48 10.97 5.72
C TYR A 62 18.84 10.74 6.39
N ARG A 63 19.50 9.61 6.11
CA ARG A 63 20.85 9.31 6.61
C ARG A 63 21.90 10.25 6.05
N GLU A 64 21.88 10.47 4.73
CA GLU A 64 22.80 11.40 4.05
C GLU A 64 22.67 12.82 4.59
N ARG A 65 21.43 13.25 4.88
CA ARG A 65 21.15 14.56 5.48
C ARG A 65 21.44 14.63 6.98
N GLN A 66 21.87 13.54 7.61
CA GLN A 66 22.06 13.42 9.06
C GLN A 66 20.82 13.87 9.87
N GLN A 67 19.64 13.67 9.29
CA GLN A 67 18.38 14.07 9.89
C GLN A 67 17.76 12.90 10.65
N PRO A 68 17.09 13.16 11.78
CA PRO A 68 16.37 12.11 12.50
C PRO A 68 15.27 11.54 11.61
N MET A 69 15.27 10.21 11.45
CA MET A 69 14.30 9.53 10.61
C MET A 69 12.87 9.67 11.18
N PRO A 70 11.94 10.30 10.46
CA PRO A 70 10.57 10.46 10.92
C PRO A 70 9.89 9.12 11.18
N ARG A 71 8.97 9.09 12.16
CA ARG A 71 8.20 7.88 12.50
C ARG A 71 7.47 7.28 11.28
N TRP A 72 6.90 8.12 10.42
CA TRP A 72 6.18 7.66 9.24
C TRP A 72 7.09 6.92 8.23
N VAL A 73 8.39 7.24 8.17
CA VAL A 73 9.35 6.52 7.31
C VAL A 73 9.60 5.12 7.86
N ARG A 74 9.71 4.98 9.19
CA ARG A 74 9.83 3.68 9.85
C ARG A 74 8.60 2.80 9.62
N GLU A 75 7.41 3.40 9.70
CA GLU A 75 6.15 2.72 9.40
C GLU A 75 6.06 2.29 7.93
N LEU A 76 6.56 3.11 6.99
CA LEU A 76 6.62 2.77 5.58
C LEU A 76 7.58 1.59 5.31
N VAL A 77 8.76 1.58 5.95
CA VAL A 77 9.71 0.46 5.86
C VAL A 77 9.08 -0.80 6.43
N ALA A 78 8.38 -0.71 7.57
CA ALA A 78 7.68 -1.85 8.16
C ALA A 78 6.55 -2.38 7.26
N HIS A 79 5.83 -1.50 6.55
CA HIS A 79 4.78 -1.89 5.62
C HIS A 79 5.31 -2.75 4.47
N TYR A 80 6.49 -2.42 3.94
CA TYR A 80 7.11 -3.16 2.83
C TYR A 80 8.12 -4.23 3.28
N ALA A 81 8.33 -4.40 4.59
CA ALA A 81 9.21 -5.44 5.11
C ALA A 81 8.63 -6.82 4.79
N PRO A 82 9.48 -7.82 4.48
CA PRO A 82 9.00 -9.19 4.33
C PRO A 82 8.35 -9.63 5.64
N ALA A 83 7.14 -10.19 5.56
CA ALA A 83 6.50 -10.81 6.72
C ALA A 83 7.46 -11.86 7.28
N LYS A 84 7.93 -11.69 8.52
CA LYS A 84 8.75 -12.70 9.19
C LYS A 84 7.95 -14.00 9.17
N ARG A 85 8.40 -14.99 8.40
CA ARG A 85 7.87 -16.34 8.50
C ARG A 85 8.13 -16.79 9.95
N LYS A 86 7.07 -17.00 10.73
CA LYS A 86 7.16 -17.78 11.96
C LYS A 86 7.61 -19.17 11.53
N SER A 87 8.85 -19.52 11.87
CA SER A 87 9.31 -20.91 11.87
C SER A 87 8.73 -21.64 13.06
#